data_AF-A0A8J5JGF5-F1
#
_entry.id   AF-A0A8J5JGF5-F1
#
_cell.length_a   1.000
_cell.length_b   1.000
_cell.length_c   1.000
_cell.angle_alpha   90.00
_cell.angle_beta   90.00
_cell.angle_gamma   90.00
#
_symmetry.space_group_name_H-M   'P 1'
#
loop_
_entity.id
_entity.type
_entity.pdbx_description
1 polymer ?
#
loop_
_entity_poly.entity_id
_entity_poly.type
_entity_poly.pdbx_seq_one_letter_code
_entity_poly.pdbx_strand_id
1 'polypeptide(L)'
;KLKALKAKLRLWKGKIEQGNAASFPLLNLFLKDKEDVSLLDVQNIIVEHLEKLSDEFDRYIPDEELHEKYKWVRRPFDVQVEDLSEEESSILSLQEELI
;
A
#
# COMPACT_ATOMS: atom_id res chain seq x y z
N LYS A 1 -5.06 4.27 -8.29
CA LYS A 1 -5.17 2.86 -7.82
C LYS A 1 -4.85 2.72 -6.32
N LEU A 2 -3.73 3.27 -5.83
CA LEU A 2 -3.36 3.21 -4.40
C LEU A 2 -4.35 3.92 -3.45
N LYS A 3 -4.78 5.15 -3.77
CA LYS A 3 -5.78 5.89 -2.99
C LYS A 3 -7.05 5.05 -2.73
N ALA A 4 -7.55 4.35 -3.75
CA ALA A 4 -8.70 3.46 -3.63
C ALA A 4 -8.41 2.22 -2.76
N LEU A 5 -7.18 1.69 -2.79
CA LEU A 5 -6.78 0.60 -1.91
C LEU A 5 -6.74 1.05 -0.44
N LYS A 6 -6.13 2.21 -0.15
CA LYS A 6 -6.14 2.80 1.21
C LYS A 6 -7.56 3.03 1.72
N ALA A 7 -8.45 3.53 0.85
CA ALA A 7 -9.86 3.67 1.20
C ALA A 7 -10.55 2.31 1.50
N LYS A 8 -10.21 1.26 0.75
CA LYS A 8 -10.69 -0.11 1.06
C LYS A 8 -10.20 -0.61 2.40
N LEU A 9 -8.92 -0.40 2.74
CA LEU A 9 -8.36 -0.82 4.04
C LEU A 9 -9.11 -0.18 5.21
N ARG A 10 -9.36 1.13 5.13
CA ARG A 10 -10.15 1.87 6.13
C ARG A 10 -11.59 1.34 6.25
N LEU A 11 -12.22 1.07 5.11
CA LEU A 11 -13.57 0.50 5.06
C LEU A 11 -13.62 -0.91 5.67
N TRP A 12 -12.62 -1.76 5.39
CA TRP A 12 -12.53 -3.10 5.96
C TRP A 12 -12.27 -3.07 7.46
N LYS A 13 -11.40 -2.16 7.94
CA LYS A 13 -11.17 -1.92 9.37
C LYS A 13 -12.49 -1.61 10.08
N GLY A 14 -13.23 -0.61 9.59
CA GLY A 14 -14.52 -0.22 10.19
C GLY A 14 -15.58 -1.34 10.16
N LYS A 15 -15.59 -2.18 9.11
CA LYS A 15 -16.47 -3.36 9.07
C LYS A 15 -16.10 -4.40 10.12
N ILE A 16 -14.81 -4.67 10.30
CA ILE A 16 -14.35 -5.62 11.31
C ILE A 16 -14.65 -5.12 12.72
N GLU A 17 -14.46 -3.82 12.99
CA GLU A 17 -14.84 -3.18 14.27
C GLU A 17 -16.35 -3.33 14.58
N GLN A 18 -17.19 -3.33 13.55
CA GLN A 18 -18.64 -3.59 13.64
C GLN A 18 -19.01 -5.08 13.70
N GLY A 19 -18.03 -5.98 13.77
CA GLY A 19 -18.27 -7.42 13.80
C GLY A 19 -18.62 -8.03 12.44
N ASN A 20 -18.29 -7.37 11.34
CA ASN A 20 -18.62 -7.80 9.98
C ASN A 20 -17.38 -8.27 9.19
N ALA A 21 -17.20 -9.59 9.10
CA ALA A 21 -16.13 -10.24 8.34
C ALA A 21 -16.46 -10.51 6.85
N ALA A 22 -17.57 -10.00 6.30
CA ALA A 22 -17.99 -10.32 4.93
C ALA A 22 -16.98 -9.90 3.84
N SER A 23 -16.09 -8.95 4.15
CA SER A 23 -15.01 -8.54 3.23
C SER A 23 -13.87 -9.57 3.14
N PHE A 24 -13.85 -10.58 4.02
CA PHE A 24 -12.83 -11.63 4.11
C PHE A 24 -13.51 -13.01 4.00
N PRO A 25 -13.79 -13.50 2.78
CA PRO A 25 -14.61 -14.71 2.59
C PRO A 25 -14.06 -15.95 3.30
N LEU A 26 -12.74 -16.13 3.29
CA LEU A 26 -12.08 -17.26 3.94
C LEU A 26 -12.20 -17.20 5.47
N LEU A 27 -12.02 -16.02 6.06
CA LEU A 27 -12.23 -15.81 7.49
C LEU A 27 -13.70 -16.06 7.84
N ASN A 28 -14.62 -15.55 7.04
CA ASN A 28 -16.06 -15.68 7.27
C ASN A 28 -16.54 -17.14 7.13
N LEU A 29 -15.88 -17.94 6.28
CA LEU A 29 -16.10 -19.38 6.19
C LEU A 29 -15.54 -20.09 7.43
N PHE A 30 -14.29 -19.78 7.79
CA PHE A 30 -13.63 -20.34 8.97
C PHE A 30 -14.44 -20.13 10.27
N LEU A 31 -14.95 -18.92 10.49
CA LEU A 31 -15.77 -18.57 11.65
C LEU A 31 -17.15 -19.24 11.66
N LYS A 32 -17.62 -19.76 10.53
CA LYS A 32 -18.87 -20.54 10.46
C LYS A 32 -18.64 -22.02 10.75
N ASP A 33 -17.49 -22.53 10.34
CA ASP A 33 -17.14 -23.96 10.50
C ASP A 33 -16.58 -24.28 11.90
N LYS A 34 -16.18 -23.25 12.66
CA LYS A 34 -15.55 -23.36 13.99
C LYS A 34 -16.40 -22.69 15.06
N GLU A 35 -16.85 -23.45 16.04
CA GLU A 35 -17.63 -22.93 17.19
C GLU A 35 -16.74 -22.37 18.31
N ASP A 36 -15.45 -22.74 18.32
CA ASP A 36 -14.47 -22.41 19.36
C ASP A 36 -13.78 -21.06 19.16
N VAL A 37 -13.89 -20.46 17.97
CA VAL A 37 -13.26 -19.18 17.63
C VAL A 37 -14.30 -18.24 17.04
N SER A 38 -14.48 -17.09 17.69
CA SER A 38 -15.33 -16.02 17.23
C SER A 38 -14.52 -14.91 16.57
N LEU A 39 -15.21 -14.02 15.84
CA LEU A 39 -14.56 -12.83 15.28
C LEU A 39 -13.96 -11.93 16.37
N LEU A 40 -14.57 -11.88 17.56
CA LEU A 40 -14.09 -11.05 18.67
C LEU A 40 -12.69 -11.47 19.13
N ASP A 41 -12.38 -12.76 19.07
CA ASP A 41 -11.09 -13.31 19.50
C ASP A 41 -9.92 -12.84 18.61
N VAL A 42 -10.21 -12.53 17.34
CA VAL A 42 -9.22 -12.12 16.34
C VAL A 42 -9.40 -10.68 15.85
N GLN A 43 -10.42 -9.97 16.32
CA GLN A 43 -10.81 -8.64 15.83
C GLN A 43 -9.65 -7.65 15.92
N ASN A 44 -9.04 -7.54 17.09
CA ASN A 44 -7.94 -6.60 17.33
C ASN A 44 -6.73 -6.87 16.44
N ILE A 45 -6.40 -8.15 16.21
CA ILE A 45 -5.29 -8.55 15.34
C ILE A 45 -5.54 -8.08 13.91
N ILE A 46 -6.77 -8.26 13.41
CA ILE A 46 -7.13 -7.85 12.05
C ILE A 46 -7.12 -6.32 11.93
N VAL A 47 -7.70 -5.61 12.90
CA VAL A 47 -7.73 -4.13 12.92
C VAL A 47 -6.32 -3.56 12.93
N GLU A 48 -5.46 -4.07 13.82
CA GLU A 48 -4.06 -3.64 13.94
C GLU A 48 -3.29 -3.91 12.64
N HIS A 49 -3.52 -5.08 12.01
CA HIS A 49 -2.88 -5.39 10.74
C HIS A 49 -3.30 -4.45 9.62
N LEU A 50 -4.61 -4.15 9.49
CA LEU A 50 -5.12 -3.24 8.46
C LEU A 50 -4.61 -1.80 8.65
N GLU A 51 -4.45 -1.37 9.89
CA GLU A 51 -3.86 -0.07 10.24
C GLU A 51 -2.39 -0.01 9.87
N LYS A 52 -1.58 -0.97 10.35
CA LYS A 52 -0.16 -1.07 10.00
C LYS A 52 0.06 -1.14 8.50
N LEU A 53 -0.76 -1.90 7.78
CA LEU A 53 -0.67 -2.00 6.33
C LEU A 53 -0.95 -0.66 5.65
N SER A 54 -1.91 0.13 6.15
CA SER A 54 -2.16 1.49 5.64
C SER A 54 -0.95 2.39 5.88
N ASP A 55 -0.37 2.35 7.08
CA ASP A 55 0.80 3.18 7.44
C ASP A 55 2.03 2.82 6.59
N GLU A 56 2.26 1.53 6.35
CA GLU A 56 3.35 1.09 5.48
C GLU A 56 3.13 1.53 4.02
N PHE A 57 1.89 1.60 3.52
CA PHE A 57 1.65 2.19 2.21
C PHE A 57 1.97 3.68 2.16
N ASP A 58 1.67 4.44 3.22
CA ASP A 58 2.01 5.86 3.31
C ASP A 58 3.54 6.06 3.42
N ARG A 59 4.24 5.14 4.08
CA ARG A 59 5.70 5.13 4.21
C ARG A 59 6.42 4.77 2.90
N TYR A 60 6.00 3.69 2.23
CA TYR A 60 6.66 3.19 1.01
C TYR A 60 6.27 3.97 -0.24
N ILE A 61 5.04 4.50 -0.29
CA ILE A 61 4.53 5.23 -1.44
C ILE A 61 4.04 6.59 -0.94
N PRO A 62 4.99 7.48 -0.61
CA PRO A 62 4.67 8.82 -0.14
C PRO A 62 3.95 9.64 -1.23
N ASP A 63 3.30 10.72 -0.82
CA ASP A 63 2.32 11.46 -1.62
C ASP A 63 2.78 11.91 -3.03
N GLU A 64 1.81 12.33 -3.85
CA GLU A 64 1.99 12.70 -5.27
C GLU A 64 3.15 13.68 -5.57
N GLU A 65 3.60 14.48 -4.61
CA GLU A 65 4.81 15.33 -4.76
C GLU A 65 6.09 14.51 -5.00
N LEU A 66 6.26 13.38 -4.30
CA LEU A 66 7.39 12.47 -4.53
C LEU A 66 7.21 11.66 -5.81
N HIS A 67 5.96 11.52 -6.29
CA HIS A 67 5.68 10.88 -7.55
C HIS A 67 6.17 11.71 -8.76
N GLU A 68 6.09 13.04 -8.69
CA GLU A 68 6.68 13.91 -9.71
C GLU A 68 8.20 13.95 -9.59
N LYS A 69 8.74 14.04 -8.36
CA LYS A 69 10.19 13.98 -8.13
C LYS A 69 10.82 12.74 -8.78
N TYR A 70 10.30 11.54 -8.52
CA TYR A 70 10.85 10.29 -9.07
C TYR A 70 10.10 9.79 -10.31
N LYS A 71 9.63 10.70 -11.16
CA LYS A 71 8.92 10.34 -12.40
C LYS A 71 9.81 9.50 -13.32
N TRP A 72 11.10 9.83 -13.41
CA TRP A 72 12.08 9.13 -14.24
C TRP A 72 12.29 7.67 -13.80
N VAL A 73 12.22 7.37 -12.50
CA VAL A 73 12.34 5.98 -12.00
C VAL A 73 11.20 5.09 -12.53
N ARG A 74 9.99 5.64 -12.66
CA ARG A 74 8.81 4.89 -13.13
C ARG A 74 8.59 4.98 -14.63
N ARG A 75 9.09 6.02 -15.28
CA ARG A 75 8.98 6.26 -16.73
C ARG A 75 10.27 6.87 -17.27
N PRO A 76 11.35 6.10 -17.32
CA PRO A 76 12.68 6.64 -17.63
C PRO A 76 12.77 7.24 -19.03
N PHE A 77 11.95 6.76 -19.97
CA PHE A 77 11.95 7.24 -21.36
C PHE A 77 10.98 8.40 -21.62
N ASP A 78 10.12 8.75 -20.67
CA ASP A 78 9.16 9.86 -20.80
C ASP A 78 9.73 11.18 -20.24
N VAL A 79 10.92 11.13 -19.64
CA VAL A 79 11.57 12.27 -18.98
C VAL A 79 12.75 12.72 -19.82
N GLN A 80 12.83 14.02 -20.10
CA GLN A 80 14.01 14.60 -20.76
C GLN A 80 15.10 14.84 -19.73
N VAL A 81 16.37 14.76 -20.13
CA VAL A 81 17.50 14.91 -19.20
C VAL A 81 17.51 16.30 -18.58
N GLU A 82 16.97 17.29 -19.29
CA GLU A 82 16.84 18.68 -18.84
C GLU A 82 15.79 18.86 -17.73
N ASP A 83 14.85 17.91 -17.58
CA ASP A 83 13.81 17.93 -16.54
C ASP A 83 14.28 17.30 -15.22
N LEU A 84 15.51 16.78 -15.18
CA LEU A 84 16.10 16.10 -14.01
C LEU A 84 16.91 17.07 -13.16
N SER A 85 16.93 16.85 -11.84
CA SER A 85 17.88 17.54 -10.97
C SER A 85 19.32 17.08 -11.22
N GLU A 86 20.32 17.88 -10.83
CA GLU A 86 21.75 17.50 -10.98
C GLU A 86 22.09 16.15 -10.32
N GLU A 87 21.46 15.84 -9.18
CA GLU A 87 21.62 14.56 -8.50
C GLU A 87 21.07 13.38 -9.33
N GLU A 88 19.93 13.57 -9.99
CA GLU A 88 19.28 12.54 -10.81
C GLU A 88 20.01 12.31 -12.13
N SER A 89 20.47 13.39 -12.77
CA SER A 89 21.30 13.33 -13.98
C SER A 89 22.63 12.62 -13.70
N SER A 90 23.22 12.83 -12.53
CA SER A 90 24.44 12.12 -12.11
C SER A 90 24.22 10.62 -11.87
N ILE A 91 23.04 10.22 -11.40
CA ILE A 91 22.72 8.79 -11.21
C ILE A 91 22.52 8.10 -12.57
N LEU A 92 21.90 8.77 -13.53
CA LEU A 92 21.66 8.21 -14.87
C LEU A 92 22.95 8.08 -15.68
N SER A 93 23.84 9.07 -15.61
CA SER A 93 25.13 8.99 -16.32
C SER A 93 25.99 7.82 -15.84
N LEU A 94 25.94 7.49 -14.54
CA LEU A 94 26.60 6.30 -13.99
C LEU A 94 26.04 4.97 -14.52
N GLN A 95 24.76 4.93 -14.93
CA GLN A 95 24.15 3.74 -15.51
C GLN A 95 24.55 3.53 -16.97
N GLU A 96 24.75 4.61 -17.73
CA GLU A 96 25.23 4.53 -19.12
C GLU A 96 26.70 4.07 -19.21
N GLU A 97 27.55 4.42 -18.24
CA GLU A 97 28.95 3.97 -18.18
C GLU A 97 29.11 2.46 -17.87
N LEU A 98 28.05 1.79 -17.45
CA LEU A 98 28.04 0.37 -17.04
C LEU A 98 27.50 -0.59 -18.12
N ILE A 99 27.15 -0.09 -19.31
CA ILE A 99 26.67 -0.86 -20.48
C ILE A 99 27.73 -0.84 -21.58
#